data_AF-A0A4V6XWR5-F1
#
_entry.id   AF-A0A4V6XWR5-F1
#
_cell.length_a   1.000
_cell.length_b   1.000
_cell.length_c   1.000
_cell.angle_alpha   90.00
_cell.angle_beta   90.00
_cell.angle_gamma   90.00
#
_symmetry.space_group_name_H-M   'P 1'
#
loop_
_entity.id
_entity.type
_entity.pdbx_description
1 polymer ?
#
loop_
_entity_poly.entity_id
_entity_poly.type
_entity_poly.pdbx_seq_one_letter_code
_entity_poly.pdbx_strand_id
1 'polypeptide(L)'
;MEACVTPHPETDEVTGAAWQPFSERLNAVPSRISSGSIPGLSVETFLEDSRTWKKHVNAYKRINNVIDSGRYRNIMDMNAGMGGFAAALQSPKLWVMNVMPTINERDTLGVIYERGLIGIYHDWCEAFSTYPRTYDLIHANGVFSLYKDKCNMEDILLEMDRILRPEGAVIFRDKVDVLIKVRRIVGGMRWNAKMVDHEDGPLLSEKVLFTVKQYWVAGENNSTSSQ
;
A
#
# COMPACT_ATOMS: atom_id res chain seq x y z
N MET A 1 30.54 20.93 -8.84
CA MET A 1 29.41 20.21 -8.20
C MET A 1 29.75 20.10 -6.74
N GLU A 2 28.97 20.76 -5.89
CA GLU A 2 29.08 20.53 -4.44
C GLU A 2 28.54 19.14 -4.11
N ALA A 3 29.16 18.47 -3.15
CA ALA A 3 28.69 17.16 -2.71
C ALA A 3 27.34 17.35 -2.01
N CYS A 4 26.25 16.85 -2.60
CA CYS A 4 24.93 16.74 -1.96
C CYS A 4 24.92 15.58 -0.94
N VAL A 5 25.94 15.52 -0.09
CA VAL A 5 25.98 14.59 1.03
C VAL A 5 25.38 15.32 2.20
N THR A 6 24.15 14.97 2.56
CA THR A 6 23.54 15.43 3.81
C THR A 6 24.47 15.04 4.95
N PRO A 7 25.05 16.00 5.69
CA PRO A 7 25.96 15.68 6.79
C PRO A 7 25.25 14.76 7.78
N HIS A 8 25.90 13.64 8.12
CA HIS A 8 25.43 12.82 9.22
C HIS A 8 25.61 13.64 10.49
N PRO A 9 24.55 13.95 11.27
CA PRO A 9 24.71 14.74 12.49
C PRO A 9 25.64 13.98 13.44
N GLU A 10 26.76 14.60 13.80
CA GLU A 10 27.81 14.02 14.66
C GLU A 10 27.38 13.94 16.15
N THR A 11 26.16 14.35 16.47
CA THR A 11 25.62 14.34 17.83
C THR A 11 24.34 13.52 17.89
N ASP A 12 24.31 12.57 18.86
CA ASP A 12 23.14 11.77 19.26
C ASP A 12 21.91 12.63 19.64
N GLU A 13 22.08 13.94 19.78
CA GLU A 13 21.03 14.90 20.14
C GLU A 13 20.08 15.24 18.99
N VAL A 14 20.51 15.12 17.72
CA VAL A 14 19.66 15.41 16.54
C VAL A 14 19.00 14.15 15.98
N THR A 15 19.57 12.97 16.24
CA THR A 15 18.98 11.66 15.88
C THR A 15 18.12 11.04 16.96
N GLY A 16 17.90 11.73 18.10
CA GLY A 16 16.85 11.42 19.05
C GLY A 16 16.75 9.94 19.43
N ALA A 17 17.68 9.49 20.29
CA ALA A 17 17.78 8.13 20.84
C ALA A 17 18.32 7.04 19.89
N ALA A 18 19.05 6.09 20.48
CA ALA A 18 19.49 4.89 19.78
C ALA A 18 18.30 4.17 19.14
N TRP A 19 18.40 3.88 17.85
CA TRP A 19 17.37 3.14 17.12
C TRP A 19 17.08 1.82 17.83
N GLN A 20 15.80 1.56 18.10
CA GLN A 20 15.39 0.24 18.57
C GLN A 20 15.77 -0.82 17.53
N PRO A 21 16.09 -2.06 17.94
CA PRO A 21 16.37 -3.13 17.00
C PRO A 21 15.12 -3.47 16.17
N PHE A 22 15.32 -3.95 14.96
CA PHE A 22 14.24 -4.57 14.21
C PHE A 22 13.88 -5.92 14.85
N SER A 23 12.61 -6.26 15.09
CA SER A 23 11.36 -5.66 14.58
C SER A 23 10.67 -4.67 15.52
N GLU A 24 11.19 -4.42 16.72
CA GLU A 24 10.58 -3.51 17.71
C GLU A 24 10.43 -2.08 17.15
N ARG A 25 11.42 -1.65 16.37
CA ARG A 25 11.44 -0.36 15.65
C ARG A 25 10.20 -0.09 14.79
N LEU A 26 9.50 -1.12 14.31
CA LEU A 26 8.29 -0.95 13.49
C LEU A 26 7.15 -0.26 14.24
N ASN A 27 7.08 -0.41 15.56
CA ASN A 27 6.03 0.14 16.41
C ASN A 27 6.55 1.25 17.35
N ALA A 28 7.86 1.46 17.41
CA ALA A 28 8.46 2.57 18.15
C ALA A 28 8.06 3.90 17.50
N VAL A 29 7.83 4.93 18.33
CA VAL A 29 7.49 6.27 17.87
C VAL A 29 8.73 6.88 17.20
N PRO A 30 8.65 7.27 15.91
CA PRO A 30 9.76 7.88 15.20
C PRO A 30 10.14 9.23 15.80
N SER A 31 11.45 9.51 15.83
CA SER A 31 12.02 10.73 16.40
C SER A 31 11.40 11.99 15.81
N ARG A 32 11.20 12.03 14.48
CA ARG A 32 10.57 13.15 13.75
C ARG A 32 9.12 13.43 14.15
N ILE A 33 8.40 12.41 14.62
CA ILE A 33 7.04 12.57 15.14
C ILE A 33 7.10 13.13 16.56
N SER A 34 7.99 12.60 17.39
CA SER A 34 8.16 13.10 18.77
C SER A 34 8.69 14.55 18.84
N SER A 35 9.53 14.94 17.90
CA SER A 35 10.08 16.30 17.79
C SER A 35 9.12 17.30 17.14
N GLY A 36 7.98 16.84 16.60
CA GLY A 36 7.05 17.69 15.87
C GLY A 36 7.60 18.22 14.54
N SER A 37 8.59 17.56 13.94
CA SER A 37 9.23 18.00 12.69
C SER A 37 8.32 17.93 11.47
N ILE A 38 7.21 17.17 11.55
CA ILE A 38 6.23 17.07 10.47
C ILE A 38 4.92 17.73 10.93
N PRO A 39 4.50 18.85 10.34
CA PRO A 39 3.29 19.56 10.73
C PRO A 39 2.04 18.67 10.67
N GLY A 40 1.24 18.70 11.73
CA GLY A 40 -0.04 17.97 11.80
C GLY A 40 0.06 16.47 12.08
N LEU A 41 1.26 15.96 12.41
CA LEU A 41 1.43 14.61 12.95
C LEU A 41 1.86 14.69 14.42
N SER A 42 1.09 14.06 15.30
CA SER A 42 1.44 13.87 16.70
C SER A 42 1.72 12.40 17.02
N VAL A 43 2.28 12.15 18.20
CA VAL A 43 2.50 10.79 18.70
C VAL A 43 1.18 10.02 18.80
N GLU A 44 0.11 10.68 19.24
CA GLU A 44 -1.23 10.11 19.34
C GLU A 44 -1.75 9.69 17.96
N THR A 45 -1.59 10.54 16.94
CA THR A 45 -1.98 10.23 15.56
C THR A 45 -1.25 9.00 15.03
N PHE A 46 0.06 8.88 15.30
CA PHE A 46 0.85 7.72 14.90
C PHE A 46 0.40 6.41 15.58
N LEU A 47 0.10 6.48 16.88
CA LEU A 47 -0.37 5.32 17.64
C LEU A 47 -1.80 4.91 17.24
N GLU A 48 -2.65 5.87 16.89
CA GLU A 48 -3.97 5.60 16.32
C GLU A 48 -3.86 4.95 14.94
N ASP A 49 -3.06 5.51 14.02
CA ASP A 49 -2.80 4.91 12.70
C ASP A 49 -2.29 3.47 12.82
N SER A 50 -1.33 3.23 13.72
CA SER A 50 -0.79 1.88 13.95
C SER A 50 -1.84 0.89 14.48
N ARG A 51 -2.80 1.35 15.30
CA ARG A 51 -3.92 0.51 15.78
C ARG A 51 -4.92 0.22 14.66
N THR A 52 -5.25 1.25 13.88
CA THR A 52 -6.17 1.19 12.75
C THR A 52 -5.65 0.24 11.66
N TRP A 53 -4.37 0.32 11.29
CA TRP A 53 -3.78 -0.60 10.31
C TRP A 53 -3.73 -2.05 10.78
N LYS A 54 -3.44 -2.29 12.06
CA LYS A 54 -3.54 -3.66 12.64
C LYS A 54 -4.95 -4.22 12.48
N LYS A 55 -5.97 -3.40 12.71
CA LYS A 55 -7.37 -3.78 12.53
C LYS A 55 -7.70 -4.06 11.06
N HIS A 56 -7.35 -3.15 10.15
CA HIS A 56 -7.57 -3.31 8.71
C HIS A 56 -6.92 -4.58 8.17
N VAL A 57 -5.64 -4.81 8.48
CA VAL A 57 -4.88 -5.98 8.03
C VAL A 57 -5.49 -7.27 8.59
N ASN A 58 -5.92 -7.29 9.85
CA ASN A 58 -6.63 -8.44 10.42
C ASN A 58 -7.96 -8.71 9.70
N ALA A 59 -8.71 -7.68 9.31
CA ALA A 59 -9.93 -7.84 8.51
C ALA A 59 -9.61 -8.40 7.11
N TYR A 60 -8.55 -7.91 6.46
CA TYR A 60 -8.11 -8.42 5.16
C TYR A 60 -7.77 -9.91 5.22
N LYS A 61 -7.03 -10.33 6.25
CA LYS A 61 -6.62 -11.73 6.46
C LYS A 61 -7.81 -12.67 6.64
N ARG A 62 -8.88 -12.22 7.30
CA ARG A 62 -10.13 -13.01 7.45
C ARG A 62 -10.84 -13.25 6.12
N ILE A 63 -10.76 -12.28 5.21
CA ILE A 63 -11.41 -12.36 3.89
C ILE A 63 -10.53 -13.14 2.89
N ASN A 64 -9.22 -12.93 2.95
CA ASN A 64 -8.23 -13.53 2.08
C ASN A 64 -7.15 -14.24 2.92
N ASN A 65 -7.42 -15.50 3.23
CA ASN A 65 -6.50 -16.36 4.01
C ASN A 65 -5.14 -16.59 3.31
N VAL A 66 -5.02 -16.28 2.01
CA VAL A 66 -3.77 -16.39 1.26
C VAL A 66 -2.71 -15.43 1.78
N ILE A 67 -3.11 -14.29 2.37
CA ILE A 67 -2.19 -13.30 2.94
C ILE A 67 -1.29 -13.93 4.02
N ASP A 68 -1.83 -14.81 4.86
CA ASP A 68 -1.07 -15.49 5.91
C ASP A 68 -0.41 -16.81 5.46
N SER A 69 -0.76 -17.31 4.27
CA SER A 69 -0.23 -18.60 3.77
C SER A 69 1.26 -18.53 3.37
N GLY A 70 1.82 -17.33 3.19
CA GLY A 70 3.17 -17.11 2.67
C GLY A 70 3.28 -17.22 1.14
N ARG A 71 2.15 -17.27 0.44
CA ARG A 71 2.08 -17.19 -1.03
C ARG A 71 2.47 -15.81 -1.54
N TYR A 72 2.00 -14.74 -0.90
CA TYR A 72 2.41 -13.38 -1.23
C TYR A 72 3.74 -13.06 -0.54
N ARG A 73 4.77 -12.72 -1.34
CA ARG A 73 6.12 -12.42 -0.83
C ARG A 73 6.59 -11.03 -1.21
N ASN A 74 6.25 -10.58 -2.41
CA ASN A 74 6.59 -9.26 -2.93
C ASN A 74 5.32 -8.40 -2.92
N ILE A 75 5.23 -7.47 -1.97
CA ILE A 75 4.03 -6.66 -1.78
C ILE A 75 4.36 -5.20 -2.07
N MET A 76 3.43 -4.48 -2.67
CA MET A 76 3.54 -3.04 -2.88
C MET A 76 2.41 -2.34 -2.13
N ASP A 77 2.75 -1.30 -1.38
CA ASP A 77 1.79 -0.37 -0.79
C ASP A 77 1.87 0.97 -1.52
N MET A 78 0.88 1.26 -2.36
CA MET A 78 0.91 2.38 -3.28
C MET A 78 0.78 3.75 -2.61
N ASN A 79 0.23 3.78 -1.39
CA ASN A 79 0.09 5.00 -0.60
C ASN A 79 0.34 4.66 0.86
N ALA A 80 1.62 4.57 1.22
CA ALA A 80 2.05 3.99 2.48
C ALA A 80 1.76 4.87 3.70
N GLY A 81 1.53 6.18 3.52
CA GLY A 81 1.39 7.13 4.62
C GLY A 81 2.58 7.01 5.58
N MET A 82 2.33 6.65 6.84
CA MET A 82 3.38 6.44 7.84
C MET A 82 4.00 5.02 7.83
N GLY A 83 3.66 4.16 6.87
CA GLY A 83 4.10 2.76 6.79
C GLY A 83 3.31 1.81 7.67
N GLY A 84 2.09 2.18 8.08
CA GLY A 84 1.27 1.42 9.03
C GLY A 84 0.83 0.06 8.50
N PHE A 85 0.45 -0.03 7.22
CA PHE A 85 0.10 -1.30 6.57
C PHE A 85 1.28 -2.28 6.58
N ALA A 86 2.47 -1.85 6.15
CA ALA A 86 3.66 -2.71 6.12
C ALA A 86 4.08 -3.17 7.53
N ALA A 87 4.02 -2.27 8.52
CA ALA A 87 4.30 -2.62 9.90
C ALA A 87 3.29 -3.62 10.50
N ALA A 88 2.00 -3.49 10.15
CA ALA A 88 0.94 -4.40 10.60
C ALA A 88 1.00 -5.77 9.91
N LEU A 89 1.50 -5.83 8.68
CA LEU A 89 1.61 -7.06 7.90
C LEU A 89 2.89 -7.87 8.20
N GLN A 90 3.88 -7.25 8.85
CA GLN A 90 5.25 -7.76 9.01
C GLN A 90 5.34 -9.28 9.21
N SER A 91 6.15 -9.91 8.36
CA SER A 91 6.48 -11.33 8.41
C SER A 91 7.85 -11.57 7.76
N PRO A 92 8.66 -12.53 8.25
CA PRO A 92 9.98 -12.83 7.69
C PRO A 92 9.95 -13.38 6.26
N LYS A 93 8.78 -13.78 5.75
CA LYS A 93 8.61 -14.40 4.41
C LYS A 93 8.23 -13.42 3.31
N LEU A 94 7.94 -12.17 3.66
CA LEU A 94 7.49 -11.14 2.73
C LEU A 94 8.23 -9.83 2.97
N TRP A 95 8.21 -8.98 1.96
CA TRP A 95 8.65 -7.59 2.05
C TRP A 95 7.62 -6.69 1.37
N VAL A 96 7.59 -5.43 1.82
CA VAL A 96 6.65 -4.43 1.30
C VAL A 96 7.46 -3.26 0.72
N MET A 97 7.27 -2.97 -0.56
CA MET A 97 7.69 -1.70 -1.15
C MET A 97 6.68 -0.63 -0.74
N ASN A 98 7.09 0.29 0.12
CA ASN A 98 6.24 1.40 0.52
C ASN A 98 6.42 2.56 -0.45
N VAL A 99 5.33 3.00 -1.07
CA VAL A 99 5.37 4.14 -1.99
C VAL A 99 4.73 5.33 -1.33
N MET A 100 5.43 6.47 -1.40
CA MET A 100 4.92 7.76 -0.97
C MET A 100 4.58 8.61 -2.20
N PRO A 101 3.29 8.75 -2.54
CA PRO A 101 2.86 9.64 -3.62
C PRO A 101 3.44 11.05 -3.47
N THR A 102 4.06 11.58 -4.53
CA THR A 102 4.61 12.94 -4.56
C THR A 102 3.54 14.02 -4.39
N ILE A 103 2.28 13.69 -4.70
CA ILE A 103 1.13 14.60 -4.58
C ILE A 103 0.52 14.65 -3.17
N ASN A 104 0.99 13.82 -2.23
CA ASN A 104 0.54 13.90 -0.84
C ASN A 104 1.01 15.22 -0.21
N GLU A 105 0.14 15.82 0.62
CA GLU A 105 0.44 17.09 1.28
C GLU A 105 1.53 16.97 2.36
N ARG A 106 1.66 15.78 2.97
CA ARG A 106 2.59 15.52 4.07
C ARG A 106 3.67 14.58 3.59
N ASP A 107 4.92 14.91 3.84
CA ASP A 107 6.04 14.01 3.57
C ASP A 107 6.32 13.12 4.79
N THR A 108 6.04 11.83 4.66
CA THR A 108 6.20 10.82 5.71
C THR A 108 7.19 9.73 5.34
N LEU A 109 7.95 9.88 4.25
CA LEU A 109 8.92 8.85 3.85
C LEU A 109 10.04 8.70 4.89
N GLY A 110 10.45 9.81 5.52
CA GLY A 110 11.38 9.77 6.67
C GLY A 110 10.86 8.85 7.78
N VAL A 111 9.57 8.95 8.14
CA VAL A 111 8.93 8.11 9.15
C VAL A 111 9.01 6.62 8.77
N ILE A 112 8.81 6.28 7.50
CA ILE A 112 8.92 4.90 6.99
C ILE A 112 10.35 4.37 7.21
N TYR A 113 11.37 5.16 6.90
CA TYR A 113 12.77 4.78 7.13
C TYR A 113 13.12 4.63 8.61
N GLU A 114 12.61 5.53 9.46
CA GLU A 114 12.80 5.48 10.91
C GLU A 114 12.19 4.22 11.54
N ARG A 115 11.12 3.68 10.96
CA ARG A 115 10.53 2.38 11.34
C ARG A 115 11.36 1.18 10.86
N GLY A 116 12.34 1.40 9.98
CA GLY A 116 13.15 0.36 9.36
C GLY A 116 12.53 -0.31 8.15
N LEU A 117 11.58 0.36 7.50
CA LEU A 117 10.95 -0.09 6.27
C LEU A 117 11.63 0.54 5.06
N ILE A 118 11.53 -0.11 3.91
CA ILE A 118 11.97 0.46 2.64
C ILE A 118 10.83 1.20 1.95
N GLY A 119 11.15 2.28 1.26
CA GLY A 119 10.17 3.00 0.47
C GLY A 119 10.79 4.02 -0.46
N ILE A 120 9.97 4.53 -1.38
CA ILE A 120 10.36 5.52 -2.39
C ILE A 120 9.26 6.56 -2.59
N TYR A 121 9.63 7.73 -3.11
CA TYR A 121 8.66 8.63 -3.72
C TYR A 121 8.31 8.16 -5.13
N HIS A 122 7.04 8.30 -5.52
CA HIS A 122 6.61 8.02 -6.88
C HIS A 122 5.36 8.83 -7.24
N ASP A 123 5.20 9.16 -8.51
CA ASP A 123 3.97 9.75 -9.06
C ASP A 123 3.24 8.67 -9.88
N TRP A 124 2.02 8.30 -9.45
CA TRP A 124 1.25 7.24 -10.13
C TRP A 124 0.67 7.66 -11.48
N CYS A 125 0.80 8.93 -11.88
CA CYS A 125 0.55 9.34 -13.25
C CYS A 125 1.69 8.91 -14.21
N GLU A 126 2.82 8.46 -13.67
CA GLU A 126 3.98 7.95 -14.39
C GLU A 126 4.18 6.45 -14.16
N ALA A 127 4.84 5.79 -15.11
CA ALA A 127 5.17 4.37 -14.99
C ALA A 127 6.19 4.13 -13.86
N PHE A 128 5.94 3.12 -13.03
CA PHE A 128 6.81 2.75 -11.92
C PHE A 128 8.07 2.05 -12.43
N SER A 129 9.24 2.47 -11.94
CA SER A 129 10.53 1.93 -12.36
C SER A 129 10.77 0.52 -11.77
N THR A 130 10.08 -0.47 -12.32
CA THR A 130 10.18 -1.89 -11.94
C THR A 130 9.87 -2.78 -13.14
N TYR A 131 10.33 -4.02 -13.07
CA TYR A 131 10.03 -5.02 -14.09
C TYR A 131 8.54 -5.39 -14.08
N PRO A 132 7.94 -5.67 -15.25
CA PRO A 132 6.59 -6.24 -15.29
C PRO A 132 6.50 -7.52 -14.45
N ARG A 133 5.33 -7.77 -13.83
CA ARG A 133 5.07 -8.97 -13.01
C ARG A 133 6.06 -9.13 -11.84
N THR A 134 6.34 -8.06 -11.13
CA THR A 134 7.21 -8.07 -9.95
C THR A 134 6.44 -8.45 -8.68
N TYR A 135 5.26 -7.88 -8.47
CA TYR A 135 4.52 -7.97 -7.21
C TYR A 135 3.46 -9.07 -7.20
N ASP A 136 3.29 -9.73 -6.06
CA ASP A 136 2.25 -10.74 -5.84
C ASP A 136 0.95 -10.11 -5.28
N LEU A 137 1.09 -9.03 -4.51
CA LEU A 137 -0.01 -8.27 -3.92
C LEU A 137 0.25 -6.77 -4.04
N ILE A 138 -0.74 -6.02 -4.49
CA ILE A 138 -0.73 -4.55 -4.44
C ILE A 138 -1.82 -4.08 -3.47
N HIS A 139 -1.46 -3.18 -2.58
CA HIS A 139 -2.38 -2.49 -1.68
C HIS A 139 -2.50 -1.04 -2.12
N ALA A 140 -3.75 -0.59 -2.31
CA ALA A 140 -4.08 0.75 -2.77
C ALA A 140 -5.11 1.38 -1.84
N ASN A 141 -4.64 2.14 -0.86
CA ASN A 141 -5.48 2.86 0.09
C ASN A 141 -5.65 4.32 -0.33
N GLY A 142 -6.88 4.71 -0.68
CA GLY A 142 -7.23 6.07 -1.08
C GLY A 142 -6.52 6.57 -2.35
N VAL A 143 -5.83 5.70 -3.09
CA VAL A 143 -5.00 6.08 -4.25
C VAL A 143 -5.85 6.75 -5.32
N PHE A 144 -7.02 6.22 -5.65
CA PHE A 144 -7.84 6.79 -6.71
C PHE A 144 -8.55 8.07 -6.29
N SER A 145 -8.94 8.18 -5.02
CA SER A 145 -9.38 9.47 -4.46
C SER A 145 -8.27 10.52 -4.51
N LEU A 146 -7.02 10.14 -4.21
CA LEU A 146 -5.87 11.04 -4.20
C LEU A 146 -5.54 11.56 -5.61
N TYR A 147 -5.65 10.71 -6.64
CA TYR A 147 -5.32 11.04 -8.04
C TYR A 147 -6.51 11.47 -8.91
N LYS A 148 -7.72 11.56 -8.35
CA LYS A 148 -8.98 11.74 -9.08
C LYS A 148 -8.98 12.87 -10.13
N ASP A 149 -8.31 13.98 -9.82
CA ASP A 149 -8.25 15.18 -10.67
C ASP A 149 -6.82 15.46 -11.18
N LYS A 150 -5.94 14.46 -11.14
CA LYS A 150 -4.52 14.57 -11.52
C LYS A 150 -4.21 13.77 -12.79
N CYS A 151 -4.70 12.53 -12.89
CA CYS A 151 -4.58 11.70 -14.08
C CYS A 151 -5.69 10.65 -14.15
N ASN A 152 -5.77 9.93 -15.27
CA ASN A 152 -6.85 8.97 -15.49
C ASN A 152 -6.67 7.72 -14.62
N MET A 153 -7.79 7.20 -14.12
CA MET A 153 -7.84 5.96 -13.34
C MET A 153 -7.35 4.77 -14.17
N GLU A 154 -7.62 4.78 -15.48
CA GLU A 154 -7.18 3.76 -16.43
C GLU A 154 -5.66 3.66 -16.49
N ASP A 155 -4.93 4.78 -16.49
CA ASP A 155 -3.47 4.80 -16.59
C ASP A 155 -2.82 4.15 -15.36
N ILE A 156 -3.34 4.48 -14.16
CA ILE A 156 -2.91 3.86 -12.90
C ILE A 156 -3.22 2.35 -12.91
N LEU A 157 -4.43 1.95 -13.34
CA LEU A 157 -4.82 0.55 -13.39
C LEU A 157 -4.00 -0.27 -14.40
N LEU A 158 -3.63 0.31 -15.55
CA LEU A 158 -2.75 -0.31 -16.52
C LEU A 158 -1.35 -0.52 -15.96
N GLU A 159 -0.83 0.46 -15.20
CA GLU A 159 0.45 0.32 -14.53
C GLU A 159 0.41 -0.77 -13.45
N MET A 160 -0.68 -0.84 -12.68
CA MET A 160 -0.92 -1.92 -11.72
C MET A 160 -0.96 -3.28 -12.43
N ASP A 161 -1.61 -3.39 -13.60
CA ASP A 161 -1.62 -4.63 -14.38
C ASP A 161 -0.23 -5.01 -14.86
N ARG A 162 0.56 -4.06 -15.34
CA ARG A 162 1.92 -4.32 -15.82
C ARG A 162 2.79 -4.92 -14.71
N ILE A 163 2.77 -4.36 -13.50
CA ILE A 163 3.66 -4.77 -12.40
C ILE A 163 3.15 -5.95 -11.57
N LEU A 164 1.85 -6.26 -11.64
CA LEU A 164 1.24 -7.39 -10.94
C LEU A 164 1.48 -8.71 -11.68
N ARG A 165 1.89 -9.74 -10.94
CA ARG A 165 2.02 -11.10 -11.46
C ARG A 165 0.66 -11.67 -11.86
N PRO A 166 0.61 -12.61 -12.83
CA PRO A 166 -0.58 -13.42 -13.03
C PRO A 166 -1.02 -14.09 -11.73
N GLU A 167 -2.34 -14.18 -11.50
CA GLU A 167 -2.93 -14.63 -10.24
C GLU A 167 -2.55 -13.79 -9.01
N GLY A 168 -1.89 -12.64 -9.21
CA GLY A 168 -1.65 -11.66 -8.18
C GLY A 168 -2.95 -10.99 -7.75
N ALA A 169 -2.97 -10.51 -6.51
CA ALA A 169 -4.13 -9.86 -5.93
C ALA A 169 -3.92 -8.35 -5.78
N VAL A 170 -5.02 -7.61 -5.75
CA VAL A 170 -5.02 -6.20 -5.36
C VAL A 170 -6.11 -5.96 -4.33
N ILE A 171 -5.77 -5.20 -3.29
CA ILE A 171 -6.71 -4.72 -2.28
C ILE A 171 -6.85 -3.22 -2.47
N PHE A 172 -8.02 -2.80 -2.92
CA PHE A 172 -8.38 -1.39 -3.00
C PHE A 172 -9.23 -1.03 -1.78
N ARG A 173 -8.86 0.02 -1.06
CA ARG A 173 -9.67 0.63 0.00
C ARG A 173 -9.89 2.08 -0.37
N ASP A 174 -11.14 2.45 -0.65
CA ASP A 174 -11.50 3.81 -1.07
C ASP A 174 -13.02 4.02 -0.90
N LYS A 175 -13.52 5.22 -1.21
CA LYS A 175 -14.94 5.53 -1.21
C LYS A 175 -15.71 4.67 -2.21
N VAL A 176 -16.93 4.29 -1.86
CA VAL A 176 -17.77 3.37 -2.66
C VAL A 176 -17.99 3.87 -4.10
N ASP A 177 -18.19 5.17 -4.31
CA ASP A 177 -18.39 5.77 -5.63
C ASP A 177 -17.15 5.65 -6.53
N VAL A 178 -15.96 5.74 -5.93
CA VAL A 178 -14.68 5.51 -6.61
C VAL A 178 -14.51 4.03 -6.93
N LEU A 179 -14.76 3.14 -5.95
CA LEU A 179 -14.59 1.70 -6.14
C LEU A 179 -15.57 1.08 -7.15
N ILE A 180 -16.77 1.66 -7.32
CA ILE A 180 -17.69 1.24 -8.39
C ILE A 180 -17.05 1.49 -9.78
N LYS A 181 -16.38 2.63 -9.97
CA LYS A 181 -15.69 2.95 -11.23
C LYS A 181 -14.48 2.02 -11.44
N VAL A 182 -13.67 1.82 -10.40
CA VAL A 182 -12.54 0.87 -10.43
C VAL A 182 -13.02 -0.52 -10.81
N ARG A 183 -14.08 -1.02 -10.15
CA ARG A 183 -14.67 -2.34 -10.42
C ARG A 183 -15.10 -2.51 -11.88
N ARG A 184 -15.65 -1.45 -12.51
CA ARG A 184 -16.04 -1.47 -13.91
C ARG A 184 -14.83 -1.64 -14.84
N ILE A 185 -13.75 -0.91 -14.60
CA ILE A 185 -12.55 -0.94 -15.44
C ILE A 185 -11.83 -2.28 -15.28
N VAL A 186 -11.57 -2.72 -14.03
CA VAL A 186 -10.89 -4.01 -13.78
C VAL A 186 -11.71 -5.20 -14.29
N GLY A 187 -13.04 -5.10 -14.32
CA GLY A 187 -13.91 -6.08 -14.99
C GLY A 187 -13.65 -6.16 -16.50
N GLY A 188 -13.46 -5.01 -17.16
CA GLY A 188 -13.03 -4.95 -18.57
C GLY A 188 -11.63 -5.52 -18.79
N MET A 189 -10.74 -5.42 -17.80
CA MET A 189 -9.41 -6.03 -17.79
C MET A 189 -9.42 -7.54 -17.43
N ARG A 190 -10.62 -8.13 -17.25
CA ARG A 190 -10.82 -9.54 -16.88
C ARG A 190 -10.25 -9.92 -15.52
N TRP A 191 -10.15 -8.97 -14.59
CA TRP A 191 -9.83 -9.28 -13.20
C TRP A 191 -11.09 -9.71 -12.48
N ASN A 192 -10.97 -10.72 -11.62
CA ASN A 192 -12.09 -11.13 -10.77
C ASN A 192 -12.15 -10.18 -9.56
N ALA A 193 -13.34 -9.67 -9.22
CA ALA A 193 -13.50 -8.61 -8.23
C ALA A 193 -14.62 -8.92 -7.23
N LYS A 194 -14.32 -8.77 -5.94
CA LYS A 194 -15.24 -8.94 -4.81
C LYS A 194 -15.20 -7.71 -3.91
N MET A 195 -16.33 -7.00 -3.84
CA MET A 195 -16.51 -5.86 -2.94
C MET A 195 -17.00 -6.35 -1.58
N VAL A 196 -16.48 -5.77 -0.51
CA VAL A 196 -16.81 -6.06 0.89
C VAL A 196 -16.99 -4.74 1.64
N ASP A 197 -17.86 -4.75 2.63
CA ASP A 197 -18.07 -3.62 3.55
C ASP A 197 -16.84 -3.32 4.40
N HIS A 198 -16.76 -2.09 4.91
CA HIS A 198 -15.80 -1.72 5.95
C HIS A 198 -15.98 -2.61 7.18
N GLU A 199 -14.90 -2.95 7.86
CA GLU A 199 -14.93 -3.84 9.02
C GLU A 199 -15.64 -3.25 10.26
N ASP A 200 -15.98 -1.96 10.22
CA ASP A 200 -16.76 -1.24 11.25
C ASP A 200 -18.25 -1.17 10.92
N GLY A 201 -18.64 -1.66 9.74
CA GLY A 201 -20.03 -1.80 9.35
C GLY A 201 -20.35 -1.31 7.95
N PRO A 202 -21.55 -1.67 7.46
CA PRO A 202 -21.98 -1.41 6.09
C PRO A 202 -22.36 0.06 5.81
N LEU A 203 -22.54 0.88 6.85
CA LEU A 203 -22.97 2.28 6.69
C LEU A 203 -21.82 3.23 6.35
N LEU A 204 -20.57 2.80 6.52
CA LEU A 204 -19.41 3.59 6.14
C LEU A 204 -19.30 3.68 4.61
N SER A 205 -18.98 4.87 4.12
CA SER A 205 -18.82 5.16 2.70
C SER A 205 -17.57 4.54 2.10
N GLU A 206 -16.54 4.32 2.92
CA GLU A 206 -15.36 3.56 2.54
C GLU A 206 -15.70 2.07 2.45
N LYS A 207 -15.21 1.42 1.40
CA LYS A 207 -15.36 -0.03 1.16
C LYS A 207 -14.03 -0.64 0.80
N VAL A 208 -14.00 -1.97 0.73
CA VAL A 208 -12.82 -2.71 0.30
C VAL A 208 -13.17 -3.54 -0.92
N LEU A 209 -12.41 -3.39 -2.00
CA LEU A 209 -12.53 -4.19 -3.22
C LEU A 209 -11.30 -5.09 -3.33
N PHE A 210 -11.52 -6.39 -3.16
CA PHE A 210 -10.51 -7.41 -3.43
C PHE A 210 -10.60 -7.81 -4.89
N THR A 211 -9.46 -7.80 -5.59
CA THR A 211 -9.40 -8.24 -6.98
C THR A 211 -8.25 -9.22 -7.19
N VAL A 212 -8.42 -10.10 -8.18
CA VAL A 212 -7.41 -11.09 -8.56
C VAL A 212 -7.26 -11.06 -10.07
N LYS A 213 -6.06 -10.75 -10.53
CA LYS A 213 -5.69 -10.78 -11.95
C LYS A 213 -5.74 -12.21 -12.45
N GLN A 214 -6.56 -12.46 -13.47
CA GLN A 214 -6.62 -13.78 -14.08
C GLN A 214 -5.41 -13.98 -15.00
N TYR A 215 -4.84 -15.19 -14.96
CA TYR A 215 -3.97 -15.63 -16.05
C TYR A 215 -4.88 -16.04 -17.21
N TRP A 216 -4.68 -15.43 -18.38
CA TRP A 216 -5.43 -15.78 -19.58
C TRP A 216 -4.46 -15.97 -20.74
N VAL A 217 -4.66 -17.05 -21.49
CA VAL A 217 -3.91 -17.38 -22.70
C VAL A 217 -4.88 -17.31 -23.88
N ALA A 218 -4.44 -16.79 -25.03
CA ALA A 218 -5.25 -16.79 -26.24
C ALA A 218 -5.55 -18.26 -26.65
N GLY A 219 -6.83 -18.64 -26.65
CA GLY A 219 -7.31 -19.97 -27.05
C GLY A 219 -8.04 -20.77 -25.98
N GLU A 220 -8.11 -20.31 -24.74
CA GLU A 220 -9.00 -20.90 -23.73
C GLU A 220 -10.46 -20.49 -24.00
N ASN A 221 -11.10 -21.21 -24.91
CA ASN A 221 -12.56 -21.28 -24.95
C ASN A 221 -13.01 -22.00 -23.68
N ASN A 222 -13.75 -21.31 -22.81
CA ASN A 222 -14.52 -21.95 -21.75
C ASN A 222 -15.63 -22.81 -22.37
N SER A 223 -15.30 -24.01 -22.84
CA SER A 223 -16.24 -25.09 -23.04
C SER A 223 -16.38 -25.87 -21.73
N THR A 224 -17.08 -25.29 -20.77
CA THR A 224 -17.83 -26.08 -19.80
C THR A 224 -19.30 -25.78 -20.02
N SER A 225 -19.86 -26.39 -21.06
CA SER A 225 -21.28 -26.68 -21.12
C SER A 225 -21.57 -27.74 -20.06
N SER A 226 -22.08 -27.31 -18.90
CA SER A 226 -22.73 -28.23 -17.97
C SER A 226 -24.15 -28.51 -18.47
N GLN A 227 -24.37 -29.76 -18.89
CA GLN A 227 -25.68 -30.41 -18.89
C GLN A 227 -26.21 -30.51 -17.46
#